data_AF-H1G679-F1
#
_entry.id   AF-H1G679-F1
#
_cell.length_a   1.000
_cell.length_b   1.000
_cell.length_c   1.000
_cell.angle_alpha   90.00
_cell.angle_beta   90.00
_cell.angle_gamma   90.00
#
_symmetry.space_group_name_H-M   'P 1'
#
loop_
_entity.id
_entity.type
_entity.pdbx_description
1 polymer ?
#
loop_
_entity_poly.entity_id
_entity_poly.type
_entity_poly.pdbx_seq_one_letter_code
_entity_poly.pdbx_strand_id
1 'polypeptide(L)'
;MIALQEELDWHCYRLYGLMDEDLCYPGTPPPVRLGERSFEIHLARRMAAGEVQSTWFQRHGSTPITEIPDHWPADYRDQVARRLEAMERHRWITLVEQPEYKRRWNREPWDKRQERAMRQWLLDRLETELRTHDAALHTCAQLADRMRPDETFTAVAALYTGHDLFDHQTLVSDLVAGDHVPQMAAARLKPAAMKTFRAWQDTWDKQRQEDAIDARHGVAEPLSPEAEQDTQQQAAHAAARQRAEADKAREIGPIPVPPKYKSTDFRQSSYWTLRGKLDVPKERFFSLPGCEKAGDTTLVIGWAGLDHLQRAQAIAHWYVDRKETDGWDAPQLMPMLVALEELIPWLKQWHNDLHPEYGERMGDFYEQFLLEELRAQALTREDLHHWQPTATRRGRQGRKGTALAQ
;
A
#
# COMPACT_ATOMS: atom_id res chain seq x y z
N MET A 1 -5.01 -26.79 -18.55
CA MET A 1 -4.16 -25.60 -18.27
C MET A 1 -2.69 -25.90 -18.49
N ILE A 2 -2.05 -26.84 -17.77
CA ILE A 2 -0.62 -27.18 -17.98
C ILE A 2 -0.35 -27.70 -19.40
N ALA A 3 -1.09 -28.72 -19.85
CA ALA A 3 -0.96 -29.26 -21.20
C ALA A 3 -1.16 -28.20 -22.30
N LEU A 4 -2.20 -27.37 -22.18
CA LEU A 4 -2.47 -26.28 -23.15
C LEU A 4 -1.36 -25.21 -23.17
N GLN A 5 -0.74 -24.92 -22.03
CA GLN A 5 0.42 -24.00 -21.98
C GLN A 5 1.63 -24.63 -22.67
N GLU A 6 1.86 -25.92 -22.50
CA GLU A 6 2.92 -26.64 -23.23
C GLU A 6 2.70 -26.51 -24.74
N GLU A 7 1.49 -26.78 -25.23
CA GLU A 7 1.17 -26.61 -26.66
C GLU A 7 1.35 -25.18 -27.15
N LEU A 8 0.97 -24.18 -26.33
CA LEU A 8 1.16 -22.77 -26.65
C LEU A 8 2.65 -22.40 -26.78
N ASP A 9 3.50 -22.90 -25.87
CA ASP A 9 4.93 -22.62 -25.89
C ASP A 9 5.56 -23.15 -27.20
N TRP A 10 5.27 -24.41 -27.57
CA TRP A 10 5.74 -25.01 -28.83
C TRP A 10 5.18 -24.31 -30.06
N HIS A 11 3.92 -23.88 -30.03
CA HIS A 11 3.33 -23.09 -31.10
C HIS A 11 4.05 -21.75 -31.27
N CYS A 12 4.37 -21.07 -30.17
CA CYS A 12 5.13 -19.83 -30.19
C CYS A 12 6.54 -20.03 -30.77
N TYR A 13 7.23 -21.13 -30.45
CA TYR A 13 8.57 -21.38 -31.00
C TYR A 13 8.56 -21.41 -32.53
N ARG A 14 7.53 -22.02 -33.13
CA ARG A 14 7.34 -22.00 -34.58
C ARG A 14 7.00 -20.60 -35.11
N LEU A 15 6.05 -19.90 -34.48
CA LEU A 15 5.65 -18.55 -34.92
C LEU A 15 6.79 -17.54 -34.95
N TYR A 16 7.74 -17.66 -34.01
CA TYR A 16 8.91 -16.78 -33.93
C TYR A 16 10.13 -17.33 -34.71
N GLY A 17 9.96 -18.40 -35.49
CA GLY A 17 11.04 -18.96 -36.32
C GLY A 17 12.18 -19.57 -35.52
N LEU A 18 11.95 -19.99 -34.26
CA LEU A 18 12.94 -20.74 -33.49
C LEU A 18 13.07 -22.18 -33.99
N MET A 19 12.06 -22.66 -34.71
CA MET A 19 12.07 -23.94 -35.42
C MET A 19 11.04 -23.94 -36.55
N ASP A 20 11.36 -24.65 -37.64
CA ASP A 20 10.46 -24.78 -38.80
C ASP A 20 9.47 -25.96 -38.64
N GLU A 21 9.84 -26.97 -37.85
CA GLU A 21 9.03 -28.16 -37.60
C GLU A 21 7.86 -27.86 -36.64
N ASP A 22 6.66 -28.34 -36.97
CA ASP A 22 5.52 -28.26 -36.06
C ASP A 22 5.58 -29.41 -35.04
N LEU A 23 5.95 -29.08 -33.81
CA LEU A 23 5.94 -29.99 -32.67
C LEU A 23 4.73 -29.77 -31.74
N CYS A 24 3.67 -29.11 -32.21
CA CYS A 24 2.38 -29.11 -31.52
C CYS A 24 1.69 -30.47 -31.69
N TYR A 25 0.99 -30.93 -30.67
CA TYR A 25 0.18 -32.13 -30.76
C TYR A 25 -1.09 -31.83 -31.59
N PRO A 26 -1.39 -32.61 -32.65
CA PRO A 26 -2.49 -32.31 -33.57
C PRO A 26 -3.89 -32.57 -32.97
N GLY A 27 -3.96 -33.37 -31.91
CA GLY A 27 -5.21 -33.68 -31.21
C GLY A 27 -5.42 -32.85 -29.94
N THR A 28 -6.38 -33.27 -29.12
CA THR A 28 -6.55 -32.73 -27.77
C THR A 28 -5.48 -33.32 -26.86
N PRO A 29 -4.52 -32.53 -26.33
CA PRO A 29 -3.44 -33.06 -25.52
C PRO A 29 -3.98 -33.69 -24.23
N PRO A 30 -3.40 -34.83 -23.78
CA PRO A 30 -3.82 -35.46 -22.54
C PRO A 30 -3.50 -34.57 -21.32
N PRO A 31 -4.09 -34.85 -20.15
CA PRO A 31 -3.71 -34.16 -18.91
C PRO A 31 -2.23 -34.40 -18.58
N VAL A 32 -1.45 -33.31 -18.52
CA VAL A 32 -0.04 -33.30 -18.10
C VAL A 32 0.07 -32.84 -16.65
N ARG A 33 0.77 -33.59 -15.81
CA ARG A 33 1.01 -33.27 -14.39
C ARG A 33 2.35 -32.54 -14.21
N LEU A 34 2.57 -32.00 -13.01
CA LEU A 34 3.87 -31.42 -12.66
C LEU A 34 4.94 -32.50 -12.64
N GLY A 35 6.10 -32.20 -13.22
CA GLY A 35 7.19 -33.16 -13.41
C GLY A 35 7.13 -33.88 -14.76
N GLU A 36 5.99 -33.84 -15.45
CA GLU A 36 5.81 -34.55 -16.72
C GLU A 36 6.00 -33.64 -17.95
N ARG A 37 6.13 -32.32 -17.81
CA ARG A 37 6.37 -31.47 -18.99
C ARG A 37 7.69 -31.82 -19.66
N SER A 38 7.78 -31.58 -20.97
CA SER A 38 8.93 -31.98 -21.78
C SER A 38 10.26 -31.47 -21.19
N PHE A 39 10.30 -30.21 -20.75
CA PHE A 39 11.51 -29.67 -20.12
C PHE A 39 11.78 -30.21 -18.71
N GLU A 40 10.73 -30.58 -17.96
CA GLU A 40 10.90 -31.19 -16.63
C GLU A 40 11.51 -32.58 -16.80
N ILE A 41 11.07 -33.35 -17.81
CA ILE A 41 11.66 -34.64 -18.14
C ILE A 41 13.12 -34.47 -18.59
N HIS A 42 13.39 -33.50 -19.47
CA HIS A 42 14.75 -33.19 -19.92
C HIS A 42 15.66 -32.75 -18.75
N LEU A 43 15.17 -31.87 -17.87
CA LEU A 43 15.89 -31.43 -16.67
C LEU A 43 16.17 -32.60 -15.72
N ALA A 44 15.17 -33.46 -15.47
CA ALA A 44 15.32 -34.63 -14.61
C ALA A 44 16.37 -35.61 -15.16
N ARG A 45 16.39 -35.85 -16.48
CA ARG A 45 17.42 -36.68 -17.14
C ARG A 45 18.82 -36.10 -16.92
N ARG A 46 19.00 -34.81 -17.14
CA ARG A 46 20.29 -34.13 -16.97
C ARG A 46 20.73 -34.09 -15.49
N MET A 47 19.79 -33.95 -14.56
CA MET A 47 20.08 -34.07 -13.12
C MET A 47 20.52 -35.49 -12.76
N ALA A 48 19.85 -36.52 -13.29
CA ALA A 48 20.22 -37.93 -13.06
C ALA A 48 21.59 -38.28 -13.67
N ALA A 49 21.94 -37.67 -14.80
CA ALA A 49 23.26 -37.78 -15.42
C ALA A 49 24.36 -36.96 -14.71
N GLY A 50 24.01 -36.15 -13.71
CA GLY A 50 24.96 -35.29 -12.98
C GLY A 50 25.41 -34.04 -13.75
N GLU A 51 24.78 -33.72 -14.88
CA GLU A 51 25.15 -32.59 -15.74
C GLU A 51 24.69 -31.23 -15.19
N VAL A 52 23.65 -31.22 -14.36
CA VAL A 52 23.04 -30.00 -13.82
C VAL A 52 22.55 -30.24 -12.39
N GLN A 53 22.61 -29.19 -11.57
CA GLN A 53 22.01 -29.14 -10.25
C GLN A 53 20.84 -28.15 -10.28
N SER A 54 19.68 -28.55 -9.78
CA SER A 54 18.48 -27.69 -9.77
C SER A 54 17.61 -27.96 -8.55
N THR A 55 17.02 -26.91 -8.00
CA THR A 55 16.03 -26.98 -6.92
C THR A 55 14.59 -26.93 -7.46
N TRP A 56 14.39 -27.02 -8.78
CA TRP A 56 13.08 -26.85 -9.44
C TRP A 56 12.00 -27.75 -8.82
N PHE A 57 12.26 -29.05 -8.79
CA PHE A 57 11.34 -30.07 -8.31
C PHE A 57 10.95 -29.85 -6.84
N GLN A 58 11.94 -29.62 -5.97
CA GLN A 58 11.73 -29.32 -4.55
C GLN A 58 10.90 -28.04 -4.35
N ARG A 59 11.23 -26.97 -5.10
CA ARG A 59 10.57 -25.67 -4.97
C ARG A 59 9.12 -25.68 -5.44
N HIS A 60 8.81 -26.54 -6.41
CA HIS A 60 7.49 -26.61 -7.04
C HIS A 60 6.66 -27.82 -6.63
N GLY A 61 7.15 -28.65 -5.71
CA GLY A 61 6.46 -29.84 -5.22
C GLY A 61 6.20 -30.87 -6.33
N SER A 62 7.09 -30.95 -7.32
CA SER A 62 7.00 -31.90 -8.42
C SER A 62 8.02 -33.02 -8.28
N THR A 63 7.68 -34.21 -8.75
CA THR A 63 8.59 -35.36 -8.73
C THR A 63 9.45 -35.35 -10.00
N PRO A 64 10.79 -35.51 -9.90
CA PRO A 64 11.62 -35.70 -11.08
C PRO A 64 11.23 -36.99 -11.81
N ILE A 65 10.85 -36.88 -13.09
CA ILE A 65 10.48 -38.00 -13.94
C ILE A 65 11.45 -38.04 -15.11
N THR A 66 12.21 -39.13 -15.27
CA THR A 66 13.22 -39.28 -16.33
C THR A 66 12.68 -39.98 -17.58
N GLU A 67 11.56 -40.70 -17.45
CA GLU A 67 10.96 -41.50 -18.52
C GLU A 67 9.69 -40.81 -19.05
N ILE A 68 9.33 -41.08 -20.31
CA ILE A 68 8.07 -40.56 -20.86
C ILE A 68 6.92 -41.38 -20.23
N PRO A 69 5.95 -40.76 -19.54
CA PRO A 69 4.89 -41.49 -18.85
C PRO A 69 4.08 -42.44 -19.73
N ASP A 70 3.99 -43.71 -19.31
CA ASP A 70 3.28 -44.77 -20.05
C ASP A 70 1.77 -44.57 -20.13
N HIS A 71 1.19 -43.80 -19.22
CA HIS A 71 -0.26 -43.57 -19.17
C HIS A 71 -0.76 -42.63 -20.28
N TRP A 72 0.13 -42.00 -21.05
CA TRP A 72 -0.25 -41.18 -22.19
C TRP A 72 -0.52 -42.02 -23.44
N PRO A 73 -1.39 -41.55 -24.35
CA PRO A 73 -1.55 -42.12 -25.69
C PRO A 73 -0.21 -42.25 -26.43
N ALA A 74 -0.07 -43.29 -27.26
CA ALA A 74 1.19 -43.59 -27.95
C ALA A 74 1.67 -42.44 -28.84
N ASP A 75 0.75 -41.83 -29.58
CA ASP A 75 0.99 -40.66 -30.42
C ASP A 75 1.45 -39.42 -29.62
N TYR A 76 0.93 -39.22 -28.41
CA TYR A 76 1.41 -38.15 -27.54
C TYR A 76 2.81 -38.44 -26.98
N ARG A 77 3.11 -39.70 -26.62
CA ARG A 77 4.46 -40.10 -26.20
C ARG A 77 5.48 -39.88 -27.31
N ASP A 78 5.13 -40.22 -28.55
CA ASP A 78 5.97 -39.97 -29.73
C ASP A 78 6.20 -38.46 -29.93
N GLN A 79 5.17 -37.64 -29.74
CA GLN A 79 5.28 -36.19 -29.80
C GLN A 79 6.23 -35.62 -28.72
N VAL A 80 6.13 -36.11 -27.48
CA VAL A 80 7.04 -35.71 -26.39
C VAL A 80 8.47 -36.20 -26.65
N ALA A 81 8.66 -37.37 -27.23
CA ALA A 81 9.98 -37.86 -27.63
C ALA A 81 10.65 -36.91 -28.64
N ARG A 82 9.92 -36.46 -29.67
CA ARG A 82 10.39 -35.46 -30.64
C ARG A 82 10.75 -34.13 -29.99
N ARG A 83 9.95 -33.68 -29.01
CA ARG A 83 10.22 -32.47 -28.21
C ARG A 83 11.52 -32.59 -27.42
N LEU A 84 11.75 -33.72 -26.76
CA LEU A 84 12.98 -33.99 -26.01
C LEU A 84 14.21 -34.01 -26.94
N GLU A 85 14.09 -34.62 -28.12
CA GLU A 85 15.14 -34.62 -29.14
C GLU A 85 15.45 -33.19 -29.65
N ALA A 86 14.42 -32.37 -29.85
CA ALA A 86 14.60 -30.96 -30.21
C ALA A 86 15.33 -30.15 -29.12
N MET A 87 15.08 -30.43 -27.84
CA MET A 87 15.79 -29.80 -26.72
C MET A 87 17.28 -30.20 -26.66
N GLU A 88 17.65 -31.38 -27.15
CA GLU A 88 19.04 -31.83 -27.21
C GLU A 88 19.79 -31.28 -28.43
N ARG A 89 19.10 -31.15 -29.57
CA ARG A 89 19.75 -30.83 -30.86
C ARG A 89 19.67 -29.37 -31.26
N HIS A 90 18.61 -28.66 -30.86
CA HIS A 90 18.34 -27.31 -31.34
C HIS A 90 18.70 -26.26 -30.30
N ARG A 91 19.84 -25.59 -30.49
CA ARG A 91 20.41 -24.61 -29.53
C ARG A 91 19.38 -23.61 -28.98
N TRP A 92 18.50 -23.09 -29.84
CA TRP A 92 17.49 -22.10 -29.42
C TRP A 92 16.40 -22.71 -28.55
N ILE A 93 15.97 -23.94 -28.85
CA ILE A 93 14.99 -24.68 -28.05
C ILE A 93 15.59 -25.05 -26.69
N THR A 94 16.84 -25.54 -26.67
CA THR A 94 17.58 -25.80 -25.43
C THR A 94 17.64 -24.57 -24.51
N LEU A 95 17.74 -23.36 -25.07
CA LEU A 95 17.79 -22.13 -24.29
C LEU A 95 16.42 -21.77 -23.70
N VAL A 96 15.35 -21.78 -24.50
CA VAL A 96 14.02 -21.33 -24.05
C VAL A 96 13.27 -22.36 -23.21
N GLU A 97 13.67 -23.63 -23.27
CA GLU A 97 13.13 -24.70 -22.43
C GLU A 97 13.87 -24.81 -21.08
N GLN A 98 14.69 -23.83 -20.73
CA GLN A 98 15.27 -23.76 -19.38
C GLN A 98 14.21 -23.37 -18.33
N PRO A 99 14.33 -23.86 -17.09
CA PRO A 99 13.37 -23.59 -16.02
C PRO A 99 13.09 -22.09 -15.74
N GLU A 100 14.06 -21.23 -16.03
CA GLU A 100 13.99 -19.77 -15.88
C GLU A 100 12.93 -19.14 -16.79
N TYR A 101 12.70 -19.74 -17.96
CA TYR A 101 11.79 -19.23 -18.99
C TYR A 101 10.42 -19.92 -18.99
N LYS A 102 10.26 -20.98 -18.18
CA LYS A 102 9.01 -21.73 -18.10
C LYS A 102 8.11 -21.26 -16.98
N ARG A 103 6.80 -21.33 -17.23
CA ARG A 103 5.79 -20.97 -16.24
C ARG A 103 5.89 -21.86 -15.00
N ARG A 104 6.05 -21.21 -13.86
CA ARG A 104 6.02 -21.83 -12.53
C ARG A 104 4.57 -21.94 -12.10
N TRP A 105 3.97 -23.13 -12.21
CA TRP A 105 2.60 -23.42 -11.76
C TRP A 105 2.47 -23.47 -10.22
N ASN A 106 3.16 -22.55 -9.54
CA ASN A 106 3.13 -22.47 -8.10
C ASN A 106 1.81 -21.83 -7.65
N ARG A 107 1.14 -22.46 -6.71
CA ARG A 107 -0.01 -21.87 -6.02
C ARG A 107 0.36 -21.70 -4.55
N GLU A 108 0.02 -20.55 -4.01
CA GLU A 108 0.10 -20.35 -2.56
C GLU A 108 -0.72 -21.43 -1.85
N PRO A 109 -0.18 -22.09 -0.80
CA PRO A 109 -0.90 -23.10 -0.04
C PRO A 109 -2.27 -22.60 0.43
N TRP A 110 -3.25 -23.50 0.49
CA TRP A 110 -4.61 -23.15 0.89
C TRP A 110 -4.66 -22.43 2.23
N ASP A 111 -3.92 -22.93 3.23
CA ASP A 111 -3.89 -22.35 4.58
C ASP A 111 -3.42 -20.89 4.57
N LYS A 112 -2.43 -20.55 3.73
CA LYS A 112 -1.94 -19.17 3.59
C LYS A 112 -2.93 -18.28 2.86
N ARG A 113 -3.64 -18.81 1.87
CA ARG A 113 -4.74 -18.09 1.20
C ARG A 113 -5.89 -17.82 2.15
N GLN A 114 -6.26 -18.81 2.97
CA GLN A 114 -7.32 -18.72 3.96
C GLN A 114 -6.94 -17.72 5.06
N GLU A 115 -5.73 -17.82 5.63
CA GLU A 115 -5.20 -16.87 6.62
C GLU A 115 -5.24 -15.43 6.09
N ARG A 116 -4.75 -15.19 4.86
CA ARG A 116 -4.79 -13.85 4.23
C ARG A 116 -6.21 -13.38 4.01
N ALA A 117 -7.10 -14.24 3.51
CA ALA A 117 -8.49 -13.87 3.25
C ALA A 117 -9.24 -13.50 4.53
N MET A 118 -9.04 -14.26 5.62
CA MET A 118 -9.62 -13.96 6.93
C MET A 118 -9.06 -12.66 7.50
N ARG A 119 -7.73 -12.46 7.47
CA ARG A 119 -7.10 -11.19 7.88
C ARG A 119 -7.70 -10.01 7.12
N GLN A 120 -7.81 -10.15 5.81
CA GLN A 120 -8.31 -9.10 4.92
C GLN A 120 -9.77 -8.77 5.24
N TRP A 121 -10.62 -9.79 5.38
CA TRP A 121 -12.02 -9.62 5.76
C TRP A 121 -12.18 -8.96 7.14
N LEU A 122 -11.38 -9.36 8.14
CA LEU A 122 -11.40 -8.75 9.48
C LEU A 122 -11.03 -7.26 9.41
N LEU A 123 -9.99 -6.89 8.66
CA LEU A 123 -9.60 -5.50 8.42
C LEU A 123 -10.69 -4.71 7.71
N ASP A 124 -11.33 -5.28 6.69
CA ASP A 124 -12.44 -4.64 5.98
C ASP A 124 -13.63 -4.38 6.91
N ARG A 125 -13.88 -5.28 7.87
CA ARG A 125 -14.92 -5.10 8.89
C ARG A 125 -14.59 -3.98 9.87
N LEU A 126 -13.36 -3.94 10.39
CA LEU A 126 -12.87 -2.85 11.26
C LEU A 126 -12.94 -1.49 10.54
N GLU A 127 -12.56 -1.45 9.26
CA GLU A 127 -12.63 -0.24 8.45
C GLU A 127 -14.07 0.22 8.21
N THR A 128 -14.98 -0.73 7.96
CA THR A 128 -16.42 -0.44 7.81
C THR A 128 -16.98 0.18 9.07
N GLU A 129 -16.62 -0.36 10.24
CA GLU A 129 -17.06 0.17 11.52
C GLU A 129 -16.59 1.63 11.70
N LEU A 130 -15.32 1.95 11.48
CA LEU A 130 -14.83 3.33 11.64
C LEU A 130 -15.47 4.30 10.64
N ARG A 131 -15.77 3.84 9.42
CA ARG A 131 -16.40 4.66 8.38
C ARG A 131 -17.81 5.10 8.74
N THR A 132 -18.56 4.28 9.46
CA THR A 132 -19.96 4.57 9.81
C THR A 132 -20.13 5.39 11.09
N HIS A 133 -19.03 5.71 11.80
CA HIS A 133 -19.06 6.36 13.11
C HIS A 133 -18.55 7.81 13.07
N ASP A 134 -19.34 8.70 12.46
CA ASP A 134 -19.23 10.18 12.52
C ASP A 134 -17.82 10.76 12.41
N ALA A 135 -16.94 10.12 11.63
CA ALA A 135 -15.54 10.52 11.47
C ALA A 135 -14.75 10.63 12.81
N ALA A 136 -15.14 9.91 13.86
CA ALA A 136 -14.54 10.03 15.18
C ALA A 136 -13.22 9.22 15.34
N LEU A 137 -12.40 9.62 16.33
CA LEU A 137 -11.25 8.84 16.77
C LEU A 137 -11.65 7.80 17.82
N HIS A 138 -10.96 6.67 17.79
CA HIS A 138 -11.17 5.56 18.72
C HIS A 138 -9.85 4.93 19.14
N THR A 139 -9.79 4.41 20.36
CA THR A 139 -8.71 3.50 20.75
C THR A 139 -8.96 2.11 20.15
N CYS A 140 -7.91 1.29 19.97
CA CYS A 140 -8.10 -0.10 19.52
C CYS A 140 -8.97 -0.90 20.49
N ALA A 141 -8.93 -0.62 21.80
CA ALA A 141 -9.81 -1.24 22.79
C ALA A 141 -11.28 -0.86 22.58
N GLN A 142 -11.58 0.41 22.34
CA GLN A 142 -12.95 0.85 22.02
C GLN A 142 -13.46 0.21 20.73
N LEU A 143 -12.61 0.08 19.72
CA LEU A 143 -12.98 -0.61 18.48
C LEU A 143 -13.21 -2.11 18.72
N ALA A 144 -12.38 -2.76 19.54
CA ALA A 144 -12.54 -4.15 19.91
C ALA A 144 -13.85 -4.42 20.65
N ASP A 145 -14.23 -3.55 21.59
CA ASP A 145 -15.49 -3.68 22.33
C ASP A 145 -16.73 -3.52 21.42
N ARG A 146 -16.63 -2.68 20.39
CA ARG A 146 -17.69 -2.58 19.36
C ARG A 146 -17.79 -3.81 18.47
N MET A 147 -16.68 -4.49 18.21
CA MET A 147 -16.67 -5.71 17.39
C MET A 147 -17.09 -6.96 18.17
N ARG A 148 -16.99 -6.94 19.50
CA ARG A 148 -17.38 -8.06 20.36
C ARG A 148 -18.82 -8.58 20.14
N PRO A 149 -19.86 -7.74 19.99
CA PRO A 149 -21.21 -8.23 19.69
C PRO A 149 -21.41 -8.71 18.24
N ASP A 150 -20.45 -8.49 17.33
CA ASP A 150 -20.55 -8.98 15.95
C ASP A 150 -20.20 -10.48 15.90
N GLU A 151 -21.23 -11.31 15.80
CA GLU A 151 -21.10 -12.76 15.72
C GLU A 151 -20.28 -13.22 14.51
N THR A 152 -20.39 -12.53 13.37
CA THR A 152 -19.65 -12.89 12.16
C THR A 152 -18.18 -12.53 12.33
N PHE A 153 -17.90 -11.36 12.90
CA PHE A 153 -16.53 -10.96 13.24
C PHE A 153 -15.89 -11.97 14.19
N THR A 154 -16.60 -12.33 15.25
CA THR A 154 -16.13 -13.29 16.27
C THR A 154 -15.85 -14.67 15.66
N ALA A 155 -16.74 -15.17 14.80
CA ALA A 155 -16.56 -16.46 14.13
C ALA A 155 -15.33 -16.47 13.20
N VAL A 156 -15.15 -15.43 12.38
CA VAL A 156 -13.98 -15.34 11.50
C VAL A 156 -12.69 -15.13 12.30
N ALA A 157 -12.74 -14.38 13.39
CA ALA A 157 -11.62 -14.18 14.31
C ALA A 157 -11.18 -15.49 15.00
N ALA A 158 -12.13 -16.34 15.42
CA ALA A 158 -11.83 -17.66 15.98
C ALA A 158 -11.11 -18.55 14.95
N LEU A 159 -11.57 -18.55 13.70
CA LEU A 159 -10.90 -19.28 12.60
C LEU A 159 -9.52 -18.71 12.28
N TYR A 160 -9.36 -17.39 12.33
CA TYR A 160 -8.09 -16.71 12.08
C TYR A 160 -7.04 -16.97 13.17
N THR A 161 -7.46 -16.99 14.43
CA THR A 161 -6.58 -17.23 15.60
C THR A 161 -6.37 -18.71 15.87
N GLY A 162 -7.25 -19.58 15.37
CA GLY A 162 -7.20 -21.02 15.52
C GLY A 162 -7.84 -21.55 16.81
N HIS A 163 -8.52 -20.70 17.59
CA HIS A 163 -9.27 -21.10 18.78
C HIS A 163 -10.35 -20.07 19.16
N ASP A 164 -11.36 -20.51 19.91
CA ASP A 164 -12.49 -19.64 20.30
C ASP A 164 -12.16 -18.66 21.46
N LEU A 165 -11.11 -18.95 22.24
CA LEU A 165 -10.73 -18.16 23.42
C LEU A 165 -9.68 -17.08 23.10
N PHE A 166 -9.99 -16.17 22.17
CA PHE A 166 -9.10 -15.07 21.82
C PHE A 166 -9.48 -13.76 22.51
N ASP A 167 -8.47 -12.92 22.77
CA ASP A 167 -8.68 -11.57 23.27
C ASP A 167 -8.91 -10.60 22.11
N HIS A 168 -10.08 -9.94 22.11
CA HIS A 168 -10.49 -9.05 21.02
C HIS A 168 -9.58 -7.82 20.91
N GLN A 169 -9.18 -7.26 22.06
CA GLN A 169 -8.33 -6.08 22.09
C GLN A 169 -6.95 -6.37 21.48
N THR A 170 -6.35 -7.50 21.84
CA THR A 170 -5.06 -7.96 21.28
C THR A 170 -5.19 -8.19 19.78
N LEU A 171 -6.24 -8.91 19.33
CA LEU A 171 -6.46 -9.17 17.90
C LEU A 171 -6.61 -7.87 17.09
N VAL A 172 -7.46 -6.95 17.54
CA VAL A 172 -7.68 -5.66 16.84
C VAL A 172 -6.39 -4.84 16.83
N SER A 173 -5.66 -4.79 17.94
CA SER A 173 -4.38 -4.08 18.02
C SER A 173 -3.35 -4.66 17.04
N ASP A 174 -3.24 -5.99 16.92
CA ASP A 174 -2.33 -6.68 16.02
C ASP A 174 -2.72 -6.50 14.54
N LEU A 175 -4.02 -6.49 14.23
CA LEU A 175 -4.52 -6.18 12.89
C LEU A 175 -4.16 -4.74 12.50
N VAL A 176 -4.50 -3.77 13.35
CA VAL A 176 -4.25 -2.34 13.14
C VAL A 176 -2.76 -2.04 13.04
N ALA A 177 -1.90 -2.67 13.85
CA ALA A 177 -0.44 -2.47 13.84
C ALA A 177 0.21 -2.65 12.46
N GLY A 178 -0.37 -3.49 11.59
CA GLY A 178 0.10 -3.73 10.23
C GLY A 178 -0.42 -2.75 9.18
N ASP A 179 -1.53 -2.06 9.47
CA ASP A 179 -2.35 -1.33 8.50
C ASP A 179 -2.60 0.14 8.90
N HIS A 180 -1.88 0.63 9.92
CA HIS A 180 -1.91 2.02 10.36
C HIS A 180 -0.64 2.80 9.97
N VAL A 181 -0.79 4.12 9.78
CA VAL A 181 0.35 5.05 9.72
C VAL A 181 0.07 6.28 10.60
N PRO A 182 1.04 6.77 11.39
CA PRO A 182 0.88 8.02 12.15
C PRO A 182 0.57 9.23 11.27
N GLN A 183 -0.33 10.11 11.72
CA GLN A 183 -0.61 11.38 11.05
C GLN A 183 0.65 12.25 11.01
N MET A 184 1.32 12.41 12.16
CA MET A 184 2.51 13.25 12.29
C MET A 184 3.72 12.64 11.57
N ALA A 185 4.36 13.42 10.70
CA ALA A 185 5.53 13.02 9.93
C ALA A 185 6.69 12.59 10.84
N ALA A 186 6.92 13.31 11.94
CA ALA A 186 7.95 12.94 12.90
C ALA A 186 7.70 11.57 13.57
N ALA A 187 6.45 11.10 13.62
CA ALA A 187 6.07 9.78 14.14
C ALA A 187 6.15 8.65 13.11
N ARG A 188 6.14 8.95 11.80
CA ARG A 188 6.32 7.96 10.73
C ARG A 188 7.75 7.91 10.18
N LEU A 189 8.44 9.05 10.12
CA LEU A 189 9.79 9.23 9.58
C LEU A 189 10.83 9.37 10.69
N LYS A 190 12.06 8.95 10.40
CA LYS A 190 13.23 9.18 11.26
C LYS A 190 13.73 10.63 11.11
N PRO A 191 14.44 11.18 12.12
CA PRO A 191 14.95 12.55 12.08
C PRO A 191 15.75 12.89 10.80
N ALA A 192 16.59 11.97 10.34
CA ALA A 192 17.40 12.17 9.13
C ALA A 192 16.58 12.33 7.83
N ALA A 193 15.34 11.84 7.82
CA ALA A 193 14.42 11.92 6.69
C ALA A 193 13.52 13.16 6.74
N MET A 194 13.50 13.92 7.85
CA MET A 194 12.67 15.13 7.96
C MET A 194 13.07 16.22 6.95
N LYS A 195 14.33 16.26 6.53
CA LYS A 195 14.77 17.16 5.43
C LYS A 195 14.09 16.82 4.09
N THR A 196 13.85 15.53 3.84
CA THR A 196 13.14 15.06 2.64
C THR A 196 11.68 15.48 2.73
N PHE A 197 11.06 15.31 3.90
CA PHE A 197 9.69 15.76 4.15
C PHE A 197 9.52 17.27 3.94
N ARG A 198 10.43 18.09 4.47
CA ARG A 198 10.42 19.54 4.26
C ARG A 198 10.60 19.91 2.79
N ALA A 199 11.50 19.24 2.06
CA ALA A 199 11.65 19.47 0.62
C ALA A 199 10.37 19.14 -0.17
N TRP A 200 9.59 18.15 0.26
CA TRP A 200 8.27 17.87 -0.30
C TRP A 200 7.26 18.97 0.03
N GLN A 201 7.21 19.44 1.28
CA GLN A 201 6.35 20.56 1.68
C GLN A 201 6.67 21.82 0.85
N ASP A 202 7.95 22.19 0.74
CA ASP A 202 8.39 23.34 -0.08
C ASP A 202 7.98 23.19 -1.56
N THR A 203 8.01 21.96 -2.09
CA THR A 203 7.59 21.67 -3.46
C THR A 203 6.08 21.90 -3.62
N TRP A 204 5.28 21.34 -2.71
CA TRP A 204 3.82 21.52 -2.73
C TRP A 204 3.41 22.97 -2.51
N ASP A 205 4.12 23.71 -1.64
CA ASP A 205 3.87 25.13 -1.41
C ASP A 205 4.06 25.95 -2.69
N LYS A 206 5.11 25.66 -3.45
CA LYS A 206 5.34 26.30 -4.76
C LYS A 206 4.30 25.89 -5.79
N GLN A 207 3.90 24.62 -5.83
CA GLN A 207 2.84 24.15 -6.73
C GLN A 207 1.50 24.83 -6.41
N ARG A 208 1.16 25.02 -5.13
CA ARG A 208 -0.03 25.78 -4.72
C ARG A 208 0.04 27.25 -5.15
N GLN A 209 1.24 27.85 -5.16
CA GLN A 209 1.43 29.19 -5.71
C GLN A 209 1.23 29.21 -7.23
N GLU A 210 1.67 28.17 -7.96
CA GLU A 210 1.40 28.03 -9.40
C GLU A 210 -0.10 27.91 -9.67
N ASP A 211 -0.83 27.10 -8.89
CA ASP A 211 -2.28 26.95 -8.98
C ASP A 211 -3.00 28.30 -8.72
N ALA A 212 -2.53 29.07 -7.75
CA ALA A 212 -3.07 30.40 -7.46
C ALA A 212 -2.82 31.41 -8.60
N ILE A 213 -1.67 31.31 -9.29
CA ILE A 213 -1.41 32.11 -10.50
C ILE A 213 -2.36 31.68 -11.62
N ASP A 214 -2.55 30.39 -11.83
CA ASP A 214 -3.46 29.89 -12.86
C ASP A 214 -4.90 30.34 -12.60
N ALA A 215 -5.35 30.32 -11.34
CA ALA A 215 -6.65 30.83 -10.94
C ALA A 215 -6.78 32.34 -11.21
N ARG A 216 -5.76 33.14 -10.88
CA ARG A 216 -5.70 34.60 -11.14
C ARG A 216 -5.86 34.93 -12.62
N HIS A 217 -5.31 34.10 -13.50
CA HIS A 217 -5.36 34.26 -14.96
C HIS A 217 -6.56 33.58 -15.62
N GLY A 218 -7.41 32.89 -14.85
CA GLY A 218 -8.58 32.17 -15.38
C GLY A 218 -8.20 30.95 -16.24
N VAL A 219 -7.09 30.29 -15.92
CA VAL A 219 -6.55 29.13 -16.67
C VAL A 219 -6.38 27.88 -15.81
N ALA A 220 -6.88 27.90 -14.57
CA ALA A 220 -6.88 26.74 -13.68
C ALA A 220 -7.77 25.60 -14.21
N GLU A 221 -8.88 25.95 -14.87
CA GLU A 221 -9.77 25.00 -15.51
C GLU A 221 -9.60 25.04 -17.05
N PRO A 222 -9.77 23.89 -17.74
CA PRO A 222 -9.82 23.89 -19.19
C PRO A 222 -11.04 24.67 -19.69
N LEU A 223 -10.98 25.14 -20.95
CA LEU A 223 -12.14 25.74 -21.60
C LEU A 223 -13.30 24.75 -21.68
N SER A 224 -14.53 25.26 -21.64
CA SER A 224 -15.71 24.42 -21.90
C SER A 224 -15.70 23.93 -23.35
N PRO A 225 -16.34 22.79 -23.68
CA PRO A 225 -16.38 22.29 -25.05
C PRO A 225 -16.94 23.29 -26.07
N GLU A 226 -17.85 24.17 -25.66
CA GLU A 226 -18.39 25.25 -26.49
C GLU A 226 -17.38 26.38 -26.71
N ALA A 227 -16.69 26.79 -25.65
CA ALA A 227 -15.63 27.80 -25.70
C ALA A 227 -14.41 27.32 -26.50
N GLU A 228 -14.14 26.01 -26.51
CA GLU A 228 -13.13 25.41 -27.36
C GLU A 228 -13.47 25.50 -28.86
N GLN A 229 -14.72 25.69 -29.27
CA GLN A 229 -15.04 25.84 -30.69
C GLN A 229 -14.89 27.28 -31.18
N ASP A 230 -14.82 28.24 -30.25
CA ASP A 230 -14.65 29.65 -30.52
C ASP A 230 -13.15 30.01 -30.62
N THR A 231 -12.69 30.25 -31.85
CA THR A 231 -11.31 30.65 -32.16
C THR A 231 -10.82 31.85 -31.32
N GLN A 232 -11.70 32.81 -31.02
CA GLN A 232 -11.34 33.99 -30.24
C GLN A 232 -11.13 33.64 -28.76
N GLN A 233 -11.98 32.78 -28.19
CA GLN A 233 -11.84 32.33 -26.81
C GLN A 233 -10.64 31.40 -26.63
N GLN A 234 -10.41 30.50 -27.58
CA GLN A 234 -9.18 29.70 -27.63
C GLN A 234 -7.92 30.58 -27.62
N ALA A 235 -7.86 31.59 -28.50
CA ALA A 235 -6.71 32.50 -28.58
C ALA A 235 -6.52 33.30 -27.28
N ALA A 236 -7.61 33.78 -26.68
CA ALA A 236 -7.57 34.51 -25.42
C ALA A 236 -7.07 33.64 -24.25
N HIS A 237 -7.56 32.40 -24.16
CA HIS A 237 -7.11 31.43 -23.14
C HIS A 237 -5.65 31.02 -23.35
N ALA A 238 -5.21 30.80 -24.59
CA ALA A 238 -3.81 30.53 -24.89
C ALA A 238 -2.89 31.70 -24.49
N ALA A 239 -3.30 32.94 -24.77
CA ALA A 239 -2.56 34.13 -24.33
C ALA A 239 -2.56 34.28 -22.80
N ALA A 240 -3.67 33.95 -22.13
CA ALA A 240 -3.74 33.92 -20.66
C ALA A 240 -2.80 32.87 -20.07
N ARG A 241 -2.72 31.67 -20.66
CA ARG A 241 -1.77 30.62 -20.26
C ARG A 241 -0.33 31.05 -20.41
N GLN A 242 0.02 31.76 -21.49
CA GLN A 242 1.37 32.32 -21.66
C GLN A 242 1.71 33.37 -20.59
N ARG A 243 0.74 34.23 -20.22
CA ARG A 243 0.92 35.20 -19.13
C ARG A 243 1.08 34.50 -17.78
N ALA A 244 0.26 33.48 -17.50
CA ALA A 244 0.37 32.68 -16.29
C ALA A 244 1.75 32.02 -16.19
N GLU A 245 2.24 31.41 -17.27
CA GLU A 245 3.58 30.79 -17.31
C GLU A 245 4.71 31.82 -17.08
N ALA A 246 4.60 33.00 -17.68
CA ALA A 246 5.58 34.07 -17.45
C ALA A 246 5.56 34.57 -16.00
N ASP A 247 4.39 34.68 -15.39
CA ASP A 247 4.24 35.08 -13.99
C ASP A 247 4.76 33.98 -13.04
N LYS A 248 4.51 32.69 -13.31
CA LYS A 248 5.09 31.56 -12.56
C LYS A 248 6.62 31.60 -12.60
N ALA A 249 7.20 31.78 -13.79
CA ALA A 249 8.65 31.87 -13.96
C ALA A 249 9.25 33.08 -13.21
N ARG A 250 8.53 34.20 -13.13
CA ARG A 250 8.97 35.42 -12.44
C ARG A 250 8.79 35.35 -10.92
N GLU A 251 7.66 34.85 -10.44
CA GLU A 251 7.26 34.90 -9.03
C GLU A 251 7.78 33.70 -8.24
N ILE A 252 7.80 32.50 -8.85
CA ILE A 252 8.13 31.23 -8.16
C ILE A 252 9.48 30.69 -8.62
N GLY A 253 9.75 30.78 -9.92
CA GLY A 253 10.95 30.22 -10.54
C GLY A 253 10.91 28.68 -10.60
N PRO A 254 12.05 28.03 -10.91
CA PRO A 254 12.09 26.58 -11.11
C PRO A 254 11.80 25.81 -9.81
N ILE A 255 10.86 24.87 -9.89
CA ILE A 255 10.55 23.96 -8.79
C ILE A 255 11.41 22.69 -8.91
N PRO A 256 12.33 22.42 -7.97
CA PRO A 256 13.15 21.22 -8.01
C PRO A 256 12.31 19.97 -7.74
N VAL A 257 12.66 18.85 -8.38
CA VAL A 257 12.03 17.55 -8.08
C VAL A 257 12.45 17.11 -6.67
N PRO A 258 11.50 16.84 -5.76
CA PRO A 258 11.83 16.45 -4.40
C PRO A 258 12.48 15.07 -4.32
N PRO A 259 13.34 14.81 -3.32
CA PRO A 259 14.00 13.53 -3.16
C PRO A 259 13.01 12.40 -2.81
N LYS A 260 13.31 11.19 -3.28
CA LYS A 260 12.51 9.98 -2.99
C LYS A 260 12.89 9.39 -1.63
N TYR A 261 11.91 8.85 -0.93
CA TYR A 261 12.13 8.10 0.30
C TYR A 261 12.69 6.70 0.05
N LYS A 262 13.34 6.15 1.07
CA LYS A 262 13.82 4.76 1.17
C LYS A 262 13.23 4.09 2.40
N SER A 263 13.24 2.75 2.43
CA SER A 263 12.75 1.99 3.60
C SER A 263 13.44 2.37 4.91
N THR A 264 14.72 2.77 4.86
CA THR A 264 15.50 3.20 6.01
C THR A 264 15.04 4.53 6.62
N ASP A 265 14.29 5.33 5.86
CA ASP A 265 13.80 6.65 6.29
C ASP A 265 12.61 6.54 7.24
N PHE A 266 11.85 5.45 7.16
CA PHE A 266 10.69 5.20 8.00
C PHE A 266 11.09 4.56 9.34
N ARG A 267 10.31 4.86 10.39
CA ARG A 267 10.51 4.28 11.72
C ARG A 267 10.14 2.81 11.79
N GLN A 268 9.16 2.38 11.00
CA GLN A 268 8.72 0.99 10.92
C GLN A 268 8.67 0.50 9.47
N SER A 269 8.91 -0.80 9.26
CA SER A 269 8.83 -1.42 7.93
C SER A 269 7.40 -1.44 7.38
N SER A 270 6.40 -1.56 8.25
CA SER A 270 4.97 -1.47 7.87
C SER A 270 4.67 -0.11 7.22
N TYR A 271 5.17 0.98 7.79
CA TYR A 271 4.97 2.33 7.22
C TYR A 271 5.56 2.44 5.81
N TRP A 272 6.77 1.91 5.58
CA TRP A 272 7.35 1.88 4.24
C TRP A 272 6.49 1.06 3.25
N THR A 273 5.97 -0.08 3.68
CA THR A 273 5.08 -0.90 2.84
C THR A 273 3.81 -0.17 2.45
N LEU A 274 3.25 0.64 3.37
CA LEU A 274 2.04 1.43 3.15
C LEU A 274 2.27 2.74 2.39
N ARG A 275 3.48 3.30 2.40
CA ARG A 275 3.78 4.64 1.87
C ARG A 275 4.68 4.66 0.63
N GLY A 276 5.66 3.76 0.60
CA GLY A 276 6.62 3.62 -0.49
C GLY A 276 7.47 4.87 -0.74
N LYS A 277 8.09 4.92 -1.92
CA LYS A 277 9.12 5.90 -2.31
C LYS A 277 8.63 7.36 -2.41
N LEU A 278 7.32 7.58 -2.48
CA LEU A 278 6.67 8.89 -2.66
C LEU A 278 5.80 9.28 -1.46
N ASP A 279 5.84 8.53 -0.37
CA ASP A 279 4.98 8.72 0.82
C ASP A 279 3.47 8.71 0.53
N VAL A 280 3.03 7.98 -0.51
CA VAL A 280 1.63 7.94 -0.95
C VAL A 280 0.81 7.08 0.02
N PRO A 281 -0.26 7.59 0.64
CA PRO A 281 -1.11 6.85 1.57
C PRO A 281 -1.68 5.54 0.98
N LYS A 282 -1.58 4.44 1.72
CA LYS A 282 -2.26 3.15 1.42
C LYS A 282 -2.72 2.42 2.68
N GLU A 283 -2.58 3.07 3.83
CA GLU A 283 -3.06 2.58 5.11
C GLU A 283 -4.58 2.64 5.19
N ARG A 284 -5.15 1.77 6.04
CA ARG A 284 -6.59 1.76 6.35
C ARG A 284 -6.93 2.69 7.49
N PHE A 285 -5.95 2.90 8.38
CA PHE A 285 -6.10 3.68 9.60
C PHE A 285 -4.99 4.73 9.66
N PHE A 286 -5.34 5.98 9.98
CA PHE A 286 -4.33 6.88 10.52
C PHE A 286 -4.32 6.76 12.04
N SER A 287 -3.22 7.18 12.66
CA SER A 287 -3.04 7.01 14.10
C SER A 287 -2.39 8.22 14.75
N LEU A 288 -2.62 8.35 16.05
CA LEU A 288 -2.05 9.38 16.91
C LEU A 288 -1.30 8.72 18.07
N PRO A 289 -0.10 8.16 17.83
CA PRO A 289 0.69 7.54 18.89
C PRO A 289 1.10 8.58 19.93
N GLY A 290 0.91 8.25 21.21
CA GLY A 290 1.12 9.19 22.33
C GLY A 290 -0.13 9.97 22.74
N CYS A 291 -1.26 9.76 22.07
CA CYS A 291 -2.54 10.38 22.40
C CYS A 291 -3.51 9.44 23.13
N GLU A 292 -3.00 8.33 23.69
CA GLU A 292 -3.78 7.34 24.43
C GLU A 292 -4.21 7.86 25.81
N LYS A 293 -5.45 7.60 26.22
CA LYS A 293 -6.03 8.09 27.48
C LYS A 293 -5.53 7.31 28.71
N ALA A 294 -5.63 7.92 29.89
CA ALA A 294 -5.32 7.22 31.13
C ALA A 294 -6.24 5.99 31.29
N GLY A 295 -5.65 4.82 31.54
CA GLY A 295 -6.37 3.54 31.69
C GLY A 295 -6.58 2.76 30.39
N ASP A 296 -6.29 3.32 29.21
CA ASP A 296 -6.31 2.62 27.93
C ASP A 296 -5.06 2.99 27.12
N THR A 297 -4.09 2.07 27.10
CA THR A 297 -2.81 2.27 26.41
C THR A 297 -2.84 1.81 24.96
N THR A 298 -4.02 1.49 24.42
CA THR A 298 -4.13 1.06 23.02
C THR A 298 -4.16 2.25 22.08
N LEU A 299 -3.59 2.07 20.89
CA LEU A 299 -3.36 3.14 19.93
C LEU A 299 -4.66 3.86 19.56
N VAL A 300 -4.61 5.20 19.54
CA VAL A 300 -5.69 6.03 19.00
C VAL A 300 -5.60 6.04 17.48
N ILE A 301 -6.71 5.69 16.83
CA ILE A 301 -6.83 5.58 15.39
C ILE A 301 -8.09 6.26 14.87
N GLY A 302 -8.04 6.63 13.59
CA GLY A 302 -9.20 7.03 12.80
C GLY A 302 -9.15 6.39 11.42
N TRP A 303 -10.27 6.42 10.71
CA TRP A 303 -10.34 5.88 9.34
C TRP A 303 -9.48 6.72 8.40
N ALA A 304 -8.60 6.08 7.62
CA ALA A 304 -7.72 6.80 6.71
C ALA A 304 -8.45 7.46 5.52
N GLY A 305 -9.68 7.04 5.23
CA GLY A 305 -10.50 7.59 4.15
C GLY A 305 -11.20 8.92 4.48
N LEU A 306 -11.05 9.44 5.71
CA LEU A 306 -11.52 10.78 6.05
C LEU A 306 -10.79 11.83 5.21
N ASP A 307 -11.54 12.81 4.71
CA ASP A 307 -10.95 14.00 4.09
C ASP A 307 -10.17 14.84 5.12
N HIS A 308 -9.48 15.89 4.66
CA HIS A 308 -8.64 16.69 5.53
C HIS A 308 -9.44 17.43 6.61
N LEU A 309 -10.65 17.90 6.28
CA LEU A 309 -11.53 18.62 7.20
C LEU A 309 -12.08 17.69 8.28
N GLN A 310 -12.64 16.55 7.90
CA GLN A 310 -13.14 15.52 8.80
C GLN A 310 -12.02 15.03 9.73
N ARG A 311 -10.81 14.84 9.21
CA ARG A 311 -9.66 14.45 10.02
C ARG A 311 -9.26 15.53 11.01
N ALA A 312 -9.24 16.81 10.60
CA ALA A 312 -8.94 17.92 11.49
C ALA A 312 -9.99 18.06 12.60
N GLN A 313 -11.28 17.92 12.27
CA GLN A 313 -12.38 17.87 13.23
C GLN A 313 -12.21 16.76 14.25
N ALA A 314 -11.91 15.54 13.79
CA ALA A 314 -11.71 14.38 14.66
C ALA A 314 -10.55 14.58 15.65
N ILE A 315 -9.42 15.10 15.16
CA ILE A 315 -8.24 15.40 15.98
C ILE A 315 -8.53 16.53 16.96
N ALA A 316 -9.18 17.61 16.52
CA ALA A 316 -9.51 18.75 17.37
C ALA A 316 -10.52 18.37 18.46
N HIS A 317 -11.53 17.56 18.14
CA HIS A 317 -12.47 17.03 19.13
C HIS A 317 -11.74 16.20 20.19
N TRP A 318 -10.88 15.27 19.76
CA TRP A 318 -10.08 14.47 20.70
C TRP A 318 -9.16 15.35 21.54
N TYR A 319 -8.54 16.36 20.94
CA TYR A 319 -7.69 17.33 21.64
C TYR A 319 -8.46 18.07 22.74
N VAL A 320 -9.62 18.64 22.41
CA VAL A 320 -10.44 19.42 23.37
C VAL A 320 -10.92 18.53 24.50
N ASP A 321 -11.38 17.31 24.21
CA ASP A 321 -11.82 16.38 25.25
C ASP A 321 -10.68 15.98 26.19
N ARG A 322 -9.46 15.71 25.67
CA ARG A 322 -8.29 15.41 26.52
C ARG A 322 -7.85 16.63 27.35
N LYS A 323 -7.93 17.84 26.80
CA LYS A 323 -7.58 19.08 27.50
C LYS A 323 -8.57 19.41 28.61
N GLU A 324 -9.85 19.45 28.30
CA GLU A 324 -10.90 19.94 29.20
C GLU A 324 -11.37 18.87 30.19
N THR A 325 -11.49 17.61 29.77
CA THR A 325 -11.99 16.51 30.61
C THR A 325 -10.87 15.85 31.41
N ASP A 326 -9.73 15.56 30.78
CA ASP A 326 -8.64 14.80 31.40
C ASP A 326 -7.49 15.68 31.94
N GLY A 327 -7.55 16.99 31.70
CA GLY A 327 -6.58 17.95 32.22
C GLY A 327 -5.17 17.78 31.67
N TRP A 328 -5.03 17.34 30.42
CA TRP A 328 -3.74 17.11 29.78
C TRP A 328 -2.90 18.39 29.66
N ASP A 329 -1.60 18.25 29.87
CA ASP A 329 -0.64 19.34 29.75
C ASP A 329 -0.06 19.46 28.32
N ALA A 330 0.74 20.51 28.10
CA ALA A 330 1.31 20.82 26.79
C ALA A 330 2.09 19.64 26.15
N PRO A 331 3.01 18.92 26.85
CA PRO A 331 3.65 17.73 26.31
C PRO A 331 2.70 16.62 25.84
N GLN A 332 1.61 16.38 26.56
CA GLN A 332 0.62 15.36 26.18
C GLN A 332 -0.25 15.80 25.00
N LEU A 333 -0.56 17.09 24.91
CA LEU A 333 -1.36 17.70 23.86
C LEU A 333 -0.59 17.95 22.55
N MET A 334 0.72 18.14 22.65
CA MET A 334 1.65 18.44 21.55
C MET A 334 1.49 17.56 20.30
N PRO A 335 1.37 16.21 20.38
CA PRO A 335 1.30 15.38 19.18
C PRO A 335 0.08 15.71 18.29
N MET A 336 -1.04 16.12 18.89
CA MET A 336 -2.25 16.51 18.16
C MET A 336 -2.11 17.89 17.51
N LEU A 337 -1.43 18.84 18.17
CA LEU A 337 -1.13 20.16 17.58
C LEU A 337 -0.21 20.03 16.36
N VAL A 338 0.79 19.14 16.42
CA VAL A 338 1.62 18.79 15.25
C VAL A 338 0.77 18.18 14.14
N ALA A 339 -0.14 17.26 14.48
CA ALA A 339 -1.03 16.63 13.52
C ALA A 339 -1.95 17.64 12.81
N LEU A 340 -2.45 18.65 13.53
CA LEU A 340 -3.25 19.74 12.99
C LEU A 340 -2.42 20.70 12.11
N GLU A 341 -1.21 21.09 12.54
CA GLU A 341 -0.31 21.93 11.72
C GLU A 341 -0.01 21.28 10.36
N GLU A 342 0.23 19.96 10.34
CA GLU A 342 0.45 19.22 9.09
C GLU A 342 -0.79 19.15 8.17
N LEU A 343 -2.00 19.38 8.71
CA LEU A 343 -3.25 19.41 7.94
C LEU A 343 -3.61 20.79 7.40
N ILE A 344 -3.20 21.88 8.07
CA ILE A 344 -3.56 23.26 7.69
C ILE A 344 -3.30 23.57 6.20
N PRO A 345 -2.15 23.22 5.60
CA PRO A 345 -1.92 23.43 4.17
C PRO A 345 -3.02 22.87 3.27
N TRP A 346 -3.51 21.67 3.58
CA TRP A 346 -4.52 20.97 2.83
C TRP A 346 -5.92 21.52 3.09
N LEU A 347 -6.22 21.92 4.32
CA LEU A 347 -7.45 22.63 4.66
C LEU A 347 -7.56 23.94 3.89
N LYS A 348 -6.46 24.71 3.84
CA LYS A 348 -6.40 25.97 3.09
C LYS A 348 -6.58 25.77 1.59
N GLN A 349 -6.10 24.65 1.05
CA GLN A 349 -6.19 24.36 -0.38
C GLN A 349 -7.59 23.87 -0.77
N TRP A 350 -8.19 22.97 0.01
CA TRP A 350 -9.38 22.21 -0.41
C TRP A 350 -10.66 22.54 0.36
N HIS A 351 -10.55 23.20 1.52
CA HIS A 351 -11.67 23.41 2.45
C HIS A 351 -11.73 24.86 2.98
N ASN A 352 -11.23 25.85 2.22
CA ASN A 352 -11.17 27.25 2.68
C ASN A 352 -12.19 28.18 2.03
N ASP A 353 -13.07 27.67 1.18
CA ASP A 353 -14.29 28.38 0.83
C ASP A 353 -15.23 28.45 2.03
N LEU A 354 -16.19 29.38 1.98
CA LEU A 354 -17.18 29.52 3.05
C LEU A 354 -17.98 28.23 3.18
N HIS A 355 -17.83 27.55 4.32
CA HIS A 355 -18.51 26.30 4.58
C HIS A 355 -20.03 26.53 4.67
N PRO A 356 -20.88 25.80 3.93
CA PRO A 356 -22.33 26.05 3.90
C PRO A 356 -23.02 25.96 5.27
N GLU A 357 -22.53 25.09 6.16
CA GLU A 357 -23.12 24.87 7.48
C GLU A 357 -22.60 25.83 8.54
N TYR A 358 -21.30 26.16 8.51
CA TYR A 358 -20.64 26.94 9.57
C TYR A 358 -20.53 28.43 9.21
N GLY A 359 -20.58 28.77 7.92
CA GLY A 359 -20.36 30.14 7.44
C GLY A 359 -18.92 30.61 7.56
N GLU A 360 -17.96 29.69 7.75
CA GLU A 360 -16.55 29.99 7.99
C GLU A 360 -15.64 29.36 6.95
N ARG A 361 -14.44 29.92 6.79
CA ARG A 361 -13.37 29.36 5.95
C ARG A 361 -12.57 28.38 6.80
N MET A 362 -12.78 27.08 6.62
CA MET A 362 -12.31 26.09 7.60
C MET A 362 -10.77 26.01 7.72
N GLY A 363 -10.04 26.28 6.65
CA GLY A 363 -8.57 26.37 6.70
C GLY A 363 -8.07 27.53 7.58
N ASP A 364 -8.71 28.70 7.48
CA ASP A 364 -8.40 29.87 8.30
C ASP A 364 -8.86 29.67 9.74
N PHE A 365 -10.04 29.07 9.94
CA PHE A 365 -10.56 28.70 11.26
C PHE A 365 -9.59 27.78 12.02
N TYR A 366 -9.16 26.66 11.41
CA TYR A 366 -8.28 25.71 12.08
C TYR A 366 -6.86 26.26 12.28
N GLU A 367 -6.38 27.15 11.41
CA GLU A 367 -5.14 27.87 11.67
C GLU A 367 -5.26 28.80 12.88
N GLN A 368 -6.35 29.55 12.98
CA GLN A 368 -6.59 30.41 14.13
C GLN A 368 -6.73 29.60 15.43
N PHE A 369 -7.50 28.51 15.40
CA PHE A 369 -7.63 27.56 16.51
C PHE A 369 -6.24 27.07 16.97
N LEU A 370 -5.40 26.63 16.04
CA LEU A 370 -4.04 26.18 16.36
C LEU A 370 -3.22 27.29 17.03
N LEU A 371 -3.25 28.52 16.49
CA LEU A 371 -2.50 29.65 17.03
C LEU A 371 -3.01 30.09 18.42
N GLU A 372 -4.30 29.95 18.69
CA GLU A 372 -4.88 30.17 20.01
C GLU A 372 -4.41 29.12 21.00
N GLU A 373 -4.46 27.84 20.62
CA GLU A 373 -4.01 26.74 21.48
C GLU A 373 -2.50 26.79 21.74
N LEU A 374 -1.68 27.12 20.74
CA LEU A 374 -0.24 27.33 20.94
C LEU A 374 0.02 28.43 21.98
N ARG A 375 -0.69 29.56 21.91
CA ARG A 375 -0.56 30.64 22.90
C ARG A 375 -1.00 30.18 24.30
N ALA A 376 -2.12 29.47 24.39
CA ALA A 376 -2.63 28.95 25.66
C ALA A 376 -1.66 27.97 26.34
N GLN A 377 -0.97 27.15 25.54
CA GLN A 377 0.00 26.16 26.01
C GLN A 377 1.44 26.71 26.12
N ALA A 378 1.64 28.01 25.86
CA ALA A 378 2.97 28.66 25.80
C ALA A 378 3.95 27.97 24.83
N LEU A 379 3.45 27.53 23.69
CA LEU A 379 4.18 26.87 22.61
C LEU A 379 4.29 27.78 21.38
N THR A 380 5.25 27.47 20.51
CA THR A 380 5.47 28.11 19.22
C THR A 380 5.34 27.09 18.08
N ARG A 381 5.17 27.57 16.84
CA ARG A 381 5.27 26.70 15.66
C ARG A 381 6.65 26.06 15.51
N GLU A 382 7.69 26.72 16.02
CA GLU A 382 9.05 26.15 16.05
C GLU A 382 9.11 24.91 16.96
N ASP A 383 8.38 24.91 18.09
CA ASP A 383 8.28 23.74 18.96
C ASP A 383 7.59 22.57 18.25
N LEU A 384 6.51 22.83 17.50
CA LEU A 384 5.84 21.81 16.68
C LEU A 384 6.81 21.20 15.66
N HIS A 385 7.59 22.07 15.00
CA HIS A 385 8.55 21.67 13.96
C HIS A 385 9.73 20.83 14.49
N HIS A 386 10.09 21.00 15.77
CA HIS A 386 11.13 20.24 16.44
C HIS A 386 10.61 19.03 17.24
N TRP A 387 9.29 18.85 17.32
CA TRP A 387 8.70 17.75 18.06
C TRP A 387 9.18 16.38 17.54
N GLN A 388 9.37 15.46 18.49
CA GLN A 388 9.68 14.07 18.24
C GLN A 388 8.81 13.20 19.14
N PRO A 389 8.30 12.07 18.65
CA PRO A 389 7.59 11.12 19.51
C PRO A 389 8.54 10.63 20.59
N THR A 390 8.03 10.54 21.82
CA THR A 390 8.75 9.95 22.95
C THR A 390 9.17 8.53 22.60
N ALA A 391 10.42 8.16 22.88
CA ALA A 391 10.91 6.83 22.56
C ALA A 391 10.06 5.78 23.29
N THR A 392 9.33 4.96 22.54
CA THR A 392 8.58 3.85 23.11
C THR A 392 9.55 2.89 23.79
N ARG A 393 9.45 2.75 25.11
CA ARG A 393 10.13 1.70 25.87
C ARG A 393 9.55 0.38 25.36
N ARG A 394 10.22 -0.27 24.40
CA ARG A 394 9.80 -1.58 23.86
C ARG A 394 9.70 -2.58 25.01
N GLY A 395 8.48 -2.87 25.44
CA GLY A 395 8.16 -4.07 26.21
C GLY A 395 8.58 -5.27 25.38
N ARG A 396 9.48 -6.08 25.92
CA ARG A 396 9.98 -7.31 25.31
C ARG A 396 8.86 -8.36 25.34
N GLN A 397 7.90 -8.29 24.43
CA GLN A 397 6.98 -9.41 24.21
C GLN A 397 7.75 -10.50 23.46
N GLY A 398 8.01 -11.59 24.17
CA GLY A 398 8.65 -12.78 23.63
C GLY A 398 7.84 -13.32 22.47
N ARG A 399 8.45 -13.33 21.30
CA ARG A 399 7.99 -14.05 20.12
C ARG A 399 7.92 -15.53 20.49
N LYS A 400 6.75 -16.04 20.92
CA LYS A 400 6.53 -17.50 20.98
C LYS A 400 6.53 -17.97 19.54
N GLY A 401 7.66 -18.53 19.11
CA GLY A 401 7.75 -19.26 17.86
C GLY A 401 6.75 -20.41 17.92
N THR A 402 5.80 -20.42 17.00
CA THR A 402 5.05 -21.61 16.62
C THR A 402 6.07 -22.58 16.02
N ALA A 403 6.65 -23.42 16.88
CA ALA A 403 7.35 -24.61 16.45
C ALA A 403 6.27 -25.59 15.97
N LEU A 404 6.10 -25.69 14.65
CA LEU A 404 5.52 -26.88 14.04
C LEU A 404 6.47 -28.04 14.34
N ALA A 405 6.04 -28.91 15.25
CA ALA A 405 6.67 -30.21 15.48
C ALA A 405 6.43 -31.10 14.25
N GLN A 406 7.42 -31.96 14.02
CA GLN A 406 7.67 -32.82 12.86
C GLN A 406 6.50 -33.69 12.41
#